data_AF-A0A2H0SEM2-F1
#
_entry.id   AF-A0A2H0SEM2-F1
#
_cell.length_a   1.000
_cell.length_b   1.000
_cell.length_c   1.000
_cell.angle_alpha   90.00
_cell.angle_beta   90.00
_cell.angle_gamma   90.00
#
_symmetry.space_group_name_H-M   'P 1'
#
loop_
_entity.id
_entity.type
_entity.pdbx_description
1 polymer ?
#
loop_
_entity_poly.entity_id
_entity_poly.type
_entity_poly.pdbx_seq_one_letter_code
_entity_poly.pdbx_strand_id
1 'polypeptide(L)'
;MIRRIVFIIAVIIPLLGAGCAQTVLDTAKDAAVKGAQKTNQFMKESGEGYFRNLSDEEKKVIDEWLSANELNKYGDSSNTVYAGGTPLFNEATGESRDRFEYLFEKFPDLKDVVKYEIDKKDAMAEEK
;
A
#
# COMPACT_ATOMS: atom_id res chain seq x y z
N MET A 1 -31.36 37.36 50.92
CA MET A 1 -30.04 37.84 50.46
C MET A 1 -30.00 37.83 48.95
N ILE A 2 -29.74 38.99 48.38
CA ILE A 2 -29.78 39.31 46.95
C ILE A 2 -28.32 39.31 46.46
N ARG A 3 -28.01 38.59 45.37
CA ARG A 3 -26.91 38.97 44.48
C ARG A 3 -27.35 38.77 43.03
N ARG A 4 -27.94 39.85 42.51
CA ARG A 4 -28.15 40.15 41.10
C ARG A 4 -26.78 40.23 40.43
N ILE A 5 -26.49 39.36 39.47
CA ILE A 5 -25.36 39.55 38.57
C ILE A 5 -25.91 40.22 37.32
N VAL A 6 -25.64 41.52 37.25
CA VAL A 6 -25.76 42.39 36.09
C VAL A 6 -24.58 42.05 35.18
N PHE A 7 -24.83 41.49 34.00
CA PHE A 7 -23.85 41.53 32.90
C PHE A 7 -24.39 42.45 31.82
N ILE A 8 -23.73 43.59 31.75
CA ILE A 8 -23.92 44.67 30.79
C ILE A 8 -23.53 44.16 29.41
N ILE A 9 -24.37 44.52 28.45
CA ILE A 9 -24.25 44.38 27.01
C ILE A 9 -22.90 44.91 26.51
N ALA A 10 -22.17 44.10 25.74
CA ALA A 10 -21.20 44.59 24.76
C ALA A 10 -21.53 43.97 23.41
N VAL A 11 -22.27 44.72 22.59
CA VAL A 11 -22.44 44.49 21.17
C VAL A 11 -21.07 44.65 20.51
N ILE A 12 -20.57 43.59 19.89
CA ILE A 12 -19.53 43.67 18.86
C ILE A 12 -20.00 42.80 17.69
N ILE A 13 -20.73 43.43 16.76
CA ILE A 13 -20.75 43.08 15.34
C ILE A 13 -19.92 44.21 14.72
N PRO A 14 -18.83 43.95 13.97
CA PRO A 14 -18.92 43.49 12.57
C PRO A 14 -17.77 42.53 12.19
N LEU A 15 -17.81 41.73 11.12
CA LEU A 15 -17.76 42.14 9.72
C LEU A 15 -17.88 40.85 8.90
N LEU A 16 -18.46 40.97 7.70
CA LEU A 16 -18.30 39.99 6.64
C LEU A 16 -16.81 39.67 6.43
N GLY A 17 -16.44 38.40 6.60
CA GLY A 17 -15.17 37.83 6.15
C GLY A 17 -15.49 36.58 5.35
N ALA A 18 -15.22 36.63 4.04
CA ALA A 18 -15.33 35.49 3.14
C ALA A 18 -14.50 34.31 3.68
N GLY A 19 -15.16 33.24 4.13
CA GLY A 19 -14.49 32.07 4.70
C GLY A 19 -15.13 30.72 4.36
N CYS A 20 -16.07 30.68 3.40
CA CYS A 20 -16.80 29.45 3.07
C CYS A 20 -16.25 28.68 1.85
N ALA A 21 -15.11 29.07 1.27
CA ALA A 21 -14.62 28.46 0.03
C ALA A 21 -13.47 27.45 0.21
N GLN A 22 -12.67 27.53 1.29
CA GLN A 22 -11.49 26.66 1.44
C GLN A 22 -11.81 25.31 2.12
N THR A 23 -12.74 25.28 3.07
CA THR A 23 -13.04 24.06 3.86
C THR A 23 -13.68 22.93 3.07
N VAL A 24 -14.37 23.23 1.97
CA VAL A 24 -14.96 22.20 1.09
C VAL A 24 -13.92 21.53 0.18
N LEU A 25 -12.85 22.23 -0.19
CA LEU A 25 -11.82 21.70 -1.08
C LEU A 25 -10.84 20.78 -0.33
N ASP A 26 -10.51 21.13 0.91
CA ASP A 26 -9.64 20.31 1.75
C ASP A 26 -10.36 19.03 2.22
N THR A 27 -11.66 19.12 2.55
CA THR A 27 -12.49 17.95 2.90
C THR A 27 -12.65 16.98 1.72
N ALA A 28 -12.76 17.48 0.48
CA ALA A 28 -12.89 16.64 -0.70
C ALA A 28 -11.60 15.85 -1.00
N LYS A 29 -10.43 16.46 -0.76
CA LYS A 29 -9.13 15.76 -0.90
C LYS A 29 -8.95 14.72 0.21
N ASP A 30 -9.27 15.05 1.45
CA ASP A 30 -9.22 14.11 2.58
C ASP A 30 -10.18 12.93 2.42
N ALA A 31 -11.38 13.17 1.88
CA ALA A 31 -12.35 12.12 1.59
C ALA A 31 -11.92 11.23 0.42
N ALA A 32 -11.26 11.78 -0.60
CA ALA A 32 -10.72 11.02 -1.72
C ALA A 32 -9.55 10.10 -1.29
N VAL A 33 -8.65 10.60 -0.43
CA VAL A 33 -7.56 9.80 0.15
C VAL A 33 -8.12 8.69 1.03
N LYS A 34 -9.06 8.99 1.93
CA LYS A 34 -9.72 7.96 2.78
C LYS A 34 -10.53 6.96 1.97
N GLY A 35 -11.18 7.38 0.89
CA GLY A 35 -11.93 6.52 -0.03
C GLY A 35 -11.01 5.52 -0.76
N ALA A 36 -9.87 5.99 -1.25
CA ALA A 36 -8.86 5.14 -1.90
C ALA A 36 -8.15 4.18 -0.92
N GLN A 37 -7.95 4.60 0.33
CA GLN A 37 -7.38 3.74 1.37
C GLN A 37 -8.34 2.64 1.81
N LYS A 38 -9.65 2.95 1.94
CA LYS A 38 -10.65 1.99 2.42
C LYS A 38 -10.94 0.86 1.43
N THR A 39 -10.87 1.13 0.13
CA THR A 39 -10.99 0.10 -0.92
C THR A 39 -9.77 -0.81 -0.98
N ASN A 40 -8.56 -0.26 -0.77
CA ASN A 40 -7.33 -1.06 -0.71
C ASN A 40 -7.25 -1.95 0.54
N GLN A 41 -7.77 -1.49 1.68
CA GLN A 41 -7.77 -2.28 2.91
C GLN A 41 -8.71 -3.50 2.82
N PHE A 42 -9.86 -3.36 2.17
CA PHE A 42 -10.84 -4.46 2.03
C PHE A 42 -10.40 -5.53 1.01
N MET A 43 -9.66 -5.14 -0.03
CA MET A 43 -9.08 -6.07 -1.02
C MET A 43 -7.90 -6.88 -0.48
N LYS A 44 -7.31 -6.49 0.65
CA LYS A 44 -6.15 -7.18 1.25
C LYS A 44 -6.53 -8.51 1.93
N GLU A 45 -7.81 -8.69 2.27
CA GLU A 45 -8.29 -9.82 3.10
C GLU A 45 -8.89 -10.98 2.28
N SER A 46 -9.27 -10.77 1.01
CA SER A 46 -9.69 -11.87 0.12
C SER A 46 -8.47 -12.47 -0.58
N GLY A 47 -8.12 -13.70 -0.22
CA GLY A 47 -6.87 -14.38 -0.58
C GLY A 47 -6.50 -14.50 -2.07
N GLU A 48 -7.35 -14.05 -3.00
CA GLU A 48 -7.13 -14.14 -4.46
C GLU A 48 -6.43 -12.91 -5.07
N GLY A 49 -6.09 -11.88 -4.27
CA GLY A 49 -5.53 -10.62 -4.76
C GLY A 49 -4.20 -10.19 -4.13
N TYR A 50 -3.56 -11.02 -3.31
CA TYR A 50 -2.40 -10.62 -2.52
C TYR A 50 -1.26 -10.03 -3.37
N PHE A 51 -0.86 -10.73 -4.44
CA PHE A 51 0.23 -10.31 -5.31
C PHE A 51 -0.06 -9.01 -6.08
N ARG A 52 -1.35 -8.67 -6.30
CA ARG A 52 -1.76 -7.42 -6.99
C ARG A 52 -1.60 -6.19 -6.11
N ASN A 53 -1.55 -6.37 -4.80
CA ASN A 53 -1.52 -5.29 -3.81
C ASN A 53 -0.23 -5.27 -2.98
N LEU A 54 0.86 -5.83 -3.51
CA LEU A 54 2.18 -5.75 -2.88
C LEU A 54 2.65 -4.29 -2.81
N SER A 55 3.03 -3.87 -1.61
CA SER A 55 3.80 -2.65 -1.41
C SER A 55 5.20 -2.77 -2.02
N ASP A 56 5.86 -1.64 -2.24
CA ASP A 56 7.21 -1.64 -2.82
C ASP A 56 8.24 -2.26 -1.89
N GLU A 57 8.05 -2.18 -0.56
CA GLU A 57 8.90 -2.87 0.41
C GLU A 57 8.72 -4.39 0.34
N GLU A 58 7.48 -4.89 0.20
CA GLU A 58 7.22 -6.33 0.01
C GLU A 58 7.85 -6.85 -1.29
N LYS A 59 7.75 -6.10 -2.40
CA LYS A 59 8.41 -6.47 -3.67
C LYS A 59 9.92 -6.53 -3.51
N LYS A 60 10.50 -5.59 -2.78
CA LYS A 60 11.94 -5.55 -2.52
C LYS A 60 12.38 -6.74 -1.66
N VAL A 61 11.61 -7.11 -0.65
CA VAL A 61 11.86 -8.33 0.15
C VAL A 61 11.86 -9.59 -0.73
N ILE A 62 10.92 -9.69 -1.67
CA ILE A 62 10.90 -10.80 -2.64
C ILE A 62 12.18 -10.83 -3.48
N ASP A 63 12.61 -9.67 -4.00
CA ASP A 63 13.82 -9.56 -4.81
C ASP A 63 15.09 -9.91 -4.00
N GLU A 64 15.16 -9.46 -2.75
CA GLU A 64 16.24 -9.79 -1.80
C GLU A 64 16.28 -11.30 -1.52
N TRP A 65 15.11 -11.91 -1.28
CA TRP A 65 15.00 -13.35 -1.05
C TRP A 65 15.42 -14.17 -2.29
N LEU A 66 14.98 -13.78 -3.48
CA LEU A 66 15.40 -14.43 -4.73
C LEU A 66 16.93 -14.39 -4.89
N SER A 67 17.52 -13.22 -4.69
CA SER A 67 18.97 -13.02 -4.78
C SER A 67 19.73 -13.88 -3.76
N ALA A 68 19.27 -13.91 -2.51
CA ALA A 68 19.88 -14.71 -1.44
C ALA A 68 19.85 -16.23 -1.72
N ASN A 69 18.91 -16.69 -2.55
CA ASN A 69 18.77 -18.08 -2.97
C ASN A 69 19.41 -18.38 -4.35
N GLU A 70 20.24 -17.46 -4.88
CA GLU A 70 20.87 -17.58 -6.20
C GLU A 70 19.87 -17.75 -7.36
N LEU A 71 18.67 -17.18 -7.19
CA LEU A 71 17.60 -17.19 -8.18
C LEU A 71 17.57 -15.89 -8.97
N ASN A 72 17.16 -15.98 -10.24
CA ASN A 72 16.88 -14.83 -11.08
C ASN A 72 15.52 -14.20 -10.71
N LYS A 73 15.16 -13.11 -11.40
CA LYS A 73 13.90 -12.39 -11.15
C LYS A 73 12.63 -13.22 -11.35
N TYR A 74 12.69 -14.38 -12.00
CA TYR A 74 11.56 -15.29 -12.21
C TYR A 74 11.61 -16.53 -11.31
N GLY A 75 12.58 -16.59 -10.39
CA GLY A 75 12.71 -17.74 -9.49
C GLY A 75 13.34 -18.98 -10.12
N ASP A 76 14.00 -18.86 -11.26
CA ASP A 76 14.86 -19.91 -11.81
C ASP A 76 16.31 -19.67 -11.40
N SER A 77 17.21 -20.63 -11.59
CA SER A 77 18.64 -20.42 -11.32
C SER A 77 19.16 -19.16 -12.01
N SER A 78 20.05 -18.41 -11.35
CA SER A 78 20.68 -17.20 -11.89
C SER A 78 21.32 -17.38 -13.28
N ASN A 79 21.79 -18.59 -13.60
CA ASN A 79 22.41 -18.94 -14.89
C ASN A 79 21.40 -19.36 -15.97
N THR A 80 20.10 -19.28 -15.70
CA THR A 80 19.05 -19.69 -16.64
C THR A 80 18.98 -18.75 -17.83
N VAL A 81 19.02 -19.31 -19.05
CA VAL A 81 18.84 -18.59 -20.31
C VAL A 81 17.53 -19.02 -20.94
N TYR A 82 16.70 -18.06 -21.35
CA TYR A 82 15.42 -18.32 -22.01
C TYR A 82 15.56 -18.12 -23.51
N ALA A 83 15.42 -19.20 -24.29
CA ALA A 83 15.33 -19.12 -25.74
C ALA A 83 13.91 -18.65 -26.10
N GLY A 84 13.77 -17.43 -26.61
CA GLY A 84 12.46 -16.87 -27.00
C GLY A 84 11.84 -15.86 -26.03
N GLY A 85 12.59 -15.33 -25.06
CA GLY A 85 12.13 -14.19 -24.26
C GLY A 85 12.09 -14.45 -22.77
N THR A 86 10.91 -14.47 -22.15
CA THR A 86 10.75 -14.61 -20.69
C THR A 86 9.75 -15.73 -20.38
N PRO A 87 9.86 -16.41 -19.22
CA PRO A 87 8.92 -17.46 -18.84
C PRO A 87 7.49 -16.94 -18.58
N LEU A 88 7.30 -15.62 -18.58
CA LEU A 88 6.02 -14.97 -18.34
C LEU A 88 5.20 -14.80 -19.63
N PHE A 89 5.73 -15.13 -20.79
CA PHE A 89 5.03 -15.00 -22.07
C PHE A 89 4.77 -16.37 -22.69
N ASN A 90 3.51 -16.66 -22.99
CA ASN A 90 3.12 -17.86 -23.71
C ASN A 90 2.99 -17.52 -25.20
N GLU A 91 3.97 -17.94 -26.01
CA GLU A 91 3.98 -17.67 -27.46
C GLU A 91 2.83 -18.36 -28.22
N ALA A 92 2.30 -19.47 -27.70
CA ALA A 92 1.22 -20.19 -28.35
C ALA A 92 -0.13 -19.47 -28.21
N THR A 93 -0.37 -18.81 -27.07
CA THR A 93 -1.61 -18.07 -26.80
C THR A 93 -1.47 -16.56 -26.99
N GLY A 94 -0.24 -16.03 -26.95
CA GLY A 94 0.05 -14.60 -26.94
C GLY A 94 -0.21 -13.92 -25.58
N GLU A 95 -0.44 -14.69 -24.52
CA GLU A 95 -0.76 -14.16 -23.20
C GLU A 95 0.50 -13.92 -22.37
N SER A 96 0.49 -12.83 -21.60
CA SER A 96 1.53 -12.52 -20.60
C SER A 96 0.98 -12.71 -19.19
N ARG A 97 1.85 -13.11 -18.29
CA ARG A 97 1.55 -13.34 -16.88
C ARG A 97 2.25 -12.34 -15.97
N ASP A 98 1.60 -11.99 -14.85
CA ASP A 98 2.24 -11.15 -13.84
C ASP A 98 3.40 -11.91 -13.16
N ARG A 99 4.49 -11.17 -12.90
CA ARG A 99 5.71 -11.74 -12.32
C ARG A 99 5.46 -12.28 -10.92
N PHE A 100 4.77 -11.53 -10.06
CA PHE A 100 4.56 -11.91 -8.68
C PHE A 100 3.53 -13.02 -8.57
N GLU A 101 2.49 -12.98 -9.41
CA GLU A 101 1.58 -14.11 -9.56
C GLU A 101 2.34 -15.42 -9.87
N TYR A 102 3.24 -15.38 -10.86
CA TYR A 102 4.09 -16.53 -11.21
C TYR A 102 4.98 -16.99 -10.05
N LEU A 103 5.58 -16.05 -9.31
CA LEU A 103 6.44 -16.36 -8.16
C LEU A 103 5.67 -16.99 -7.00
N PHE A 104 4.47 -16.51 -6.67
CA PHE A 104 3.67 -17.08 -5.58
C PHE A 104 3.08 -18.44 -5.92
N GLU A 105 2.80 -18.72 -7.19
CA GLU A 105 2.46 -20.09 -7.60
C GLU A 105 3.67 -21.02 -7.53
N LYS A 106 4.86 -20.54 -7.91
CA LYS A 106 6.09 -21.33 -7.88
C LYS A 106 6.60 -21.58 -6.46
N PHE A 107 6.42 -20.60 -5.57
CA PHE A 107 6.84 -20.64 -4.17
C PHE A 107 5.65 -20.27 -3.28
N PRO A 108 4.77 -21.23 -2.93
CA PRO A 108 3.61 -20.97 -2.08
C PRO A 108 3.98 -20.37 -0.71
N ASP A 109 5.11 -20.80 -0.16
CA ASP A 109 5.63 -20.35 1.15
C ASP A 109 6.21 -18.93 1.12
N LEU A 110 6.38 -18.34 -0.07
CA LEU A 110 6.93 -16.99 -0.22
C LEU A 110 6.10 -15.94 0.53
N LYS A 111 4.80 -16.18 0.70
CA LYS A 111 3.90 -15.29 1.46
C LYS A 111 4.34 -15.18 2.92
N ASP A 112 4.70 -16.30 3.54
CA ASP A 112 5.12 -16.34 4.93
C ASP A 112 6.51 -15.72 5.11
N VAL A 113 7.40 -15.93 4.13
CA VAL A 113 8.72 -15.28 4.08
C VAL A 113 8.57 -13.76 4.03
N VAL A 114 7.76 -13.24 3.10
CA VAL A 114 7.55 -11.80 2.96
C VAL A 114 6.98 -11.22 4.24
N LYS A 115 5.96 -11.87 4.82
CA LYS A 115 5.38 -11.44 6.09
C LYS A 115 6.42 -11.37 7.21
N TYR A 116 7.21 -12.42 7.37
CA TYR A 116 8.24 -12.49 8.41
C TYR A 116 9.30 -11.39 8.27
N GLU A 117 9.81 -11.15 7.06
CA GLU A 117 10.85 -10.16 6.84
C GLU A 117 10.33 -8.71 7.00
N ILE A 118 9.07 -8.44 6.65
CA ILE A 118 8.45 -7.13 6.90
C ILE A 118 8.28 -6.90 8.40
N ASP A 119 7.67 -7.85 9.12
CA ASP A 119 7.45 -7.73 10.57
C ASP A 119 8.80 -7.53 11.32
N LYS A 120 9.85 -8.21 10.86
CA LYS A 120 11.21 -8.07 11.39
C LYS A 120 11.83 -6.70 11.09
N LYS A 121 11.67 -6.16 9.88
CA LYS A 121 12.17 -4.83 9.52
C LYS A 121 11.50 -3.73 10.33
N ASP A 122 10.19 -3.85 10.55
CA ASP A 122 9.42 -2.89 11.36
C ASP A 122 9.89 -2.88 12.82
N ALA A 123 10.11 -4.07 13.41
CA ALA A 123 10.66 -4.17 14.78
C ALA A 123 12.05 -3.54 14.90
N MET A 124 12.88 -3.60 13.87
CA MET A 124 14.22 -2.99 13.85
C MET A 124 14.18 -1.47 13.61
N ALA A 125 13.08 -0.94 13.07
CA ALA A 125 12.92 0.49 12.83
C ALA A 125 12.53 1.26 14.10
N GLU A 126 11.83 0.62 15.04
CA GLU A 126 11.40 1.23 16.31
C GLU A 126 12.51 1.33 17.37
N GLU A 127 13.64 0.62 17.19
CA GLU A 127 14.79 0.65 18.11
C GLU A 127 15.79 1.79 17.80
N LYS A 128 15.53 2.63 16.78
CA LYS A 128 16.38 3.76 16.38
C LYS A 128 15.79 5.10 16.78
#